data_AF-X0YYK1-F1
#
_entry.id   AF-X0YYK1-F1
#
_cell.length_a   1.000
_cell.length_b   1.000
_cell.length_c   1.000
_cell.angle_alpha   90.00
_cell.angle_beta   90.00
_cell.angle_gamma   90.00
#
_symmetry.space_group_name_H-M   'P 1'
#
loop_
_entity.id
_entity.type
_entity.pdbx_description
1 polymer ?
#
loop_
_entity_poly.entity_id
_entity_poly.type
_entity_poly.pdbx_seq_one_letter_code
_entity_poly.pdbx_strand_id
1 'polypeptide(L)'
;MKIIQQIFIKRWKPILEEYEKIQNKVLPRPFRFVKDLCSAYHISNKELRRYYRKWQEGGKQDVSLLPAKRGARPGSRRTPKEIERNIMKAYRRFGSNRYELVLLFKPYYLDKTPSPATMDRIKKRYPLNPAQKKIIKRY
;
A
#
# COMPACT_ATOMS: atom_id res chain seq x y z
N MET A 1 1.32 6.68 -13.55
CA MET A 1 1.90 5.56 -12.76
C MET A 1 3.00 6.08 -11.87
N LYS A 2 3.23 5.50 -10.69
CA LYS A 2 4.36 5.89 -9.83
C LYS A 2 5.67 5.40 -10.46
N ILE A 3 6.76 6.16 -10.32
CA ILE A 3 8.10 5.82 -10.86
C ILE A 3 8.53 4.39 -10.48
N ILE A 4 8.29 3.99 -9.23
CA ILE A 4 8.61 2.64 -8.73
C ILE A 4 7.88 1.55 -9.54
N GLN A 5 6.63 1.78 -9.93
CA GLN A 5 5.85 0.81 -10.71
C GLN A 5 6.43 0.64 -12.12
N GLN A 6 6.89 1.72 -12.72
CA GLN A 6 7.52 1.69 -14.05
C GLN A 6 8.84 0.90 -14.02
N ILE A 7 9.65 1.08 -12.97
CA ILE A 7 10.91 0.32 -12.79
C ILE A 7 10.61 -1.19 -12.71
N PHE A 8 9.58 -1.59 -11.97
CA PHE A 8 9.20 -3.00 -11.85
C PHE A 8 8.78 -3.61 -13.19
N ILE A 9 7.95 -2.91 -13.97
CA ILE A 9 7.50 -3.41 -15.28
C ILE A 9 8.66 -3.45 -16.27
N LYS A 10 9.47 -2.39 -16.34
CA LYS A 10 10.65 -2.34 -17.23
C LYS A 10 11.62 -3.48 -16.96
N ARG A 11 11.77 -3.92 -15.70
CA ARG A 11 12.61 -5.05 -15.34
C ARG A 11 11.99 -6.39 -15.74
N TRP A 12 10.74 -6.65 -15.33
CA TRP A 12 10.16 -8.00 -15.44
C TRP A 12 9.56 -8.32 -16.81
N LYS A 13 9.04 -7.32 -17.52
CA LYS A 13 8.41 -7.52 -18.84
C LYS A 13 9.33 -8.20 -19.87
N PRO A 14 10.56 -7.70 -20.14
CA PRO A 14 11.45 -8.34 -21.11
C PRO A 14 11.83 -9.78 -20.68
N ILE A 15 12.07 -10.00 -19.38
CA ILE A 15 12.46 -11.30 -18.83
C ILE A 15 11.35 -12.35 -19.04
N LEU A 16 10.09 -11.95 -18.87
CA LEU A 16 8.95 -12.85 -19.04
C LEU A 16 8.64 -13.12 -20.51
N GLU A 17 8.78 -12.13 -21.38
CA GLU A 17 8.64 -12.31 -22.84
C GLU A 17 9.73 -13.24 -23.38
N GLU A 18 10.97 -13.09 -22.92
CA GLU A 18 12.07 -14.01 -23.25
C GLU A 18 11.80 -15.42 -22.72
N TYR A 19 11.26 -15.54 -21.51
CA TYR A 19 10.87 -16.83 -20.96
C TYR A 19 9.81 -17.54 -21.80
N GLU A 20 8.80 -16.83 -22.31
CA GLU A 20 7.81 -17.40 -23.25
C GLU A 20 8.44 -17.84 -24.56
N LYS A 21 9.36 -17.06 -25.14
CA LYS A 21 10.08 -17.45 -26.35
C LYS A 21 10.90 -18.74 -26.16
N ILE A 22 11.53 -18.90 -24.99
CA ILE A 22 12.27 -20.11 -24.64
C ILE A 22 11.32 -21.30 -24.50
N GLN A 23 10.18 -21.13 -23.81
CA GLN A 23 9.18 -22.19 -23.65
C GLN A 23 8.58 -22.64 -24.99
N ASN A 24 8.20 -21.69 -25.85
CA ASN A 24 7.58 -21.93 -27.15
C ASN A 24 8.59 -22.33 -28.24
N LYS A 25 9.89 -22.34 -27.92
CA LYS A 25 11.00 -22.64 -28.85
C LYS A 25 10.97 -21.80 -30.14
N VAL A 26 10.49 -20.56 -30.06
CA VAL A 26 10.40 -19.64 -31.20
C VAL A 26 11.79 -19.09 -31.53
N LEU A 27 12.18 -19.14 -32.81
CA LEU A 27 13.43 -18.56 -33.31
C LEU A 27 13.17 -17.15 -33.88
N PRO A 28 14.10 -16.19 -33.69
CA PRO A 28 15.33 -16.27 -32.92
C PRO A 28 15.09 -16.14 -31.41
N ARG A 29 15.80 -16.93 -30.61
CA ARG A 29 15.80 -16.83 -29.14
C ARG A 29 17.20 -16.44 -28.63
N PRO A 30 17.30 -15.46 -27.71
CA PRO A 30 18.60 -15.02 -27.17
C PRO A 30 19.25 -16.10 -26.28
N PHE A 31 18.43 -16.88 -25.57
CA PHE A 31 18.90 -17.95 -24.68
C PHE A 31 18.36 -19.30 -25.11
N ARG A 32 19.18 -20.36 -25.02
CA ARG A 32 18.76 -21.74 -25.30
C ARG A 32 18.06 -22.37 -24.11
N PHE A 33 18.54 -22.11 -22.89
CA PHE A 33 17.99 -22.67 -21.66
C PHE A 33 17.52 -21.58 -20.68
N VAL A 34 16.55 -21.94 -19.84
CA VAL A 34 16.07 -21.08 -18.74
C VAL A 34 17.16 -20.83 -17.70
N LYS A 35 18.12 -21.75 -17.56
CA LYS A 35 19.27 -21.59 -16.66
C LYS A 35 20.13 -20.38 -17.08
N ASP A 36 20.39 -20.24 -18.38
CA ASP A 36 21.21 -19.16 -18.93
C ASP A 36 20.52 -17.80 -18.73
N LEU A 37 19.20 -17.74 -18.95
CA LEU A 37 18.37 -16.58 -18.65
C LEU A 37 18.47 -16.18 -17.16
N CYS A 38 18.30 -17.15 -16.26
CA CYS A 38 18.36 -16.93 -14.82
C CYS A 38 19.75 -16.41 -14.39
N SER A 39 20.82 -16.95 -14.96
CA SER A 39 22.19 -16.52 -14.71
C SER A 39 22.45 -15.10 -15.21
N ALA A 40 21.99 -14.75 -16.42
CA ALA A 40 22.20 -13.43 -17.04
C ALA A 40 21.50 -12.30 -16.27
N TYR A 41 20.27 -12.54 -15.80
CA TYR A 41 19.50 -11.54 -15.05
C TYR A 41 19.69 -11.60 -13.53
N HIS A 42 20.54 -12.51 -13.04
CA HIS A 42 20.76 -12.79 -11.61
C HIS A 42 19.45 -13.04 -10.84
N ILE A 43 18.59 -13.91 -11.39
CA ILE A 43 17.28 -14.25 -10.82
C ILE A 43 17.22 -15.75 -10.55
N SER A 44 16.58 -16.14 -9.46
CA SER A 44 16.33 -17.57 -9.21
C SER A 44 15.16 -18.09 -10.03
N ASN A 45 15.22 -19.36 -10.46
CA ASN A 45 14.15 -20.01 -11.23
C ASN A 45 12.80 -19.98 -10.48
N LYS A 46 12.83 -20.09 -9.14
CA LYS A 46 11.64 -20.00 -8.28
C LYS A 46 10.95 -18.63 -8.42
N GLU A 47 11.72 -17.56 -8.47
CA GLU A 47 11.17 -16.21 -8.62
C GLU A 47 10.61 -15.98 -10.01
N LEU A 48 11.32 -16.42 -11.05
CA LEU A 48 10.85 -16.34 -12.43
C LEU A 48 9.49 -17.02 -12.58
N ARG A 49 9.36 -18.27 -12.10
CA ARG A 49 8.09 -19.02 -12.12
C ARG A 49 6.97 -18.31 -11.35
N ARG A 50 7.28 -17.73 -10.19
CA ARG A 50 6.30 -16.99 -9.37
C ARG A 50 5.74 -15.79 -10.13
N TYR A 51 6.61 -14.99 -10.75
CA TYR A 51 6.18 -13.81 -11.51
C TYR A 51 5.49 -14.19 -12.83
N TYR A 52 5.95 -15.25 -13.50
CA TYR A 52 5.32 -15.75 -14.71
C TYR A 52 3.88 -16.22 -14.45
N ARG A 53 3.67 -17.05 -13.41
CA ARG A 53 2.34 -17.49 -13.02
C ARG A 53 1.41 -16.32 -12.71
N LYS A 54 1.90 -15.33 -11.95
CA LYS A 54 1.15 -14.13 -11.63
C LYS A 54 0.77 -13.31 -12.87
N TRP A 55 1.68 -13.24 -13.85
CA TRP A 55 1.44 -12.55 -15.11
C TRP A 55 0.43 -13.28 -15.99
N GLN A 56 0.50 -14.61 -16.05
CA GLN A 56 -0.50 -15.45 -16.74
C GLN A 56 -1.90 -15.33 -16.10
N GLU A 57 -2.00 -15.48 -14.78
CA GLU A 57 -3.27 -15.33 -14.04
C GLU A 57 -3.90 -13.94 -14.23
N GLY A 58 -3.05 -12.91 -14.39
CA GLY A 58 -3.48 -11.55 -14.65
C GLY A 58 -3.59 -11.17 -16.13
N GLY A 59 -3.78 -12.14 -17.03
CA GLY A 59 -4.07 -11.90 -18.46
C GLY A 59 -2.94 -11.22 -19.22
N LYS A 60 -1.68 -11.45 -18.82
CA LYS A 60 -0.47 -10.84 -19.40
C LYS A 60 -0.43 -9.31 -19.36
N GLN A 61 -1.20 -8.68 -18.48
CA GLN A 61 -1.20 -7.23 -18.35
C GLN A 61 -0.03 -6.72 -17.47
N ASP A 62 0.49 -5.54 -17.81
CA ASP A 62 1.57 -4.90 -17.06
C ASP A 62 1.18 -4.62 -15.58
N VAL A 63 -0.10 -4.35 -15.34
CA VAL A 63 -0.66 -4.10 -13.99
C VAL A 63 -0.52 -5.33 -13.10
N SER A 64 -0.60 -6.53 -13.67
CA SER A 64 -0.53 -7.80 -12.95
C SER A 64 0.86 -8.07 -12.37
N LEU A 65 1.91 -7.48 -12.95
CA LEU A 65 3.27 -7.57 -12.42
C LEU A 65 3.48 -6.72 -11.16
N LEU A 66 2.64 -5.70 -10.96
CA LEU A 66 2.83 -4.74 -9.88
C LEU A 66 2.70 -5.39 -8.49
N PRO A 67 3.56 -5.03 -7.53
CA PRO A 67 3.40 -5.49 -6.15
C PRO A 67 2.01 -5.18 -5.62
N ALA A 68 1.42 -6.12 -4.88
CA ALA A 68 0.16 -5.88 -4.19
C ALA A 68 0.31 -4.72 -3.18
N LYS A 69 -0.80 -4.03 -2.91
CA LYS A 69 -0.83 -2.91 -1.96
C LYS A 69 -0.29 -3.37 -0.60
N ARG A 70 0.88 -2.88 -0.22
CA ARG A 70 1.43 -3.08 1.13
C ARG A 70 0.68 -2.16 2.10
N GLY A 71 0.02 -2.75 3.08
CA GLY A 71 -0.70 -2.02 4.13
C GLY A 71 -1.30 -2.97 5.15
N ALA A 72 -1.69 -2.44 6.31
CA ALA A 72 -2.47 -3.21 7.27
C ALA A 72 -3.74 -3.74 6.57
N ARG A 73 -4.04 -5.03 6.77
CA ARG A 73 -5.28 -5.62 6.29
C ARG A 73 -6.45 -4.75 6.78
N PRO A 74 -7.48 -4.49 5.95
CA PRO A 74 -8.66 -3.78 6.42
C PRO A 74 -9.20 -4.49 7.66
N GLY A 75 -9.26 -3.79 8.80
CA GLY A 75 -9.68 -4.35 10.09
C GLY A 75 -8.58 -4.68 11.10
N SER A 76 -7.28 -4.63 10.74
CA SER A 76 -6.18 -4.86 11.72
C SER A 76 -5.58 -3.56 12.27
N ARG A 77 -5.16 -3.58 13.56
CA ARG A 77 -4.48 -2.53 14.36
C ARG A 77 -5.05 -1.10 14.30
N ARG A 78 -6.14 -0.85 13.58
CA ARG A 78 -6.76 0.46 13.43
C ARG A 78 -7.76 0.69 14.54
N THR A 79 -7.91 1.95 14.94
CA THR A 79 -8.98 2.39 15.84
C THR A 79 -10.36 1.99 15.30
N PRO A 80 -11.23 1.38 16.12
CA PRO A 80 -12.61 1.09 15.76
C PRO A 80 -13.32 2.32 15.18
N LYS A 81 -14.17 2.12 14.16
CA LYS A 81 -14.86 3.22 13.46
C LYS A 81 -15.74 4.06 14.38
N GLU A 82 -16.29 3.46 15.44
CA GLU A 82 -17.10 4.15 16.45
C GLU A 82 -16.27 5.18 17.22
N ILE A 83 -15.08 4.78 17.66
CA ILE A 83 -14.12 5.67 18.32
C ILE A 83 -13.70 6.80 17.38
N GLU A 84 -13.39 6.49 16.11
CA GLU A 84 -13.07 7.53 15.11
C GLU A 84 -14.21 8.56 14.94
N ARG A 85 -15.47 8.10 14.88
CA ARG A 85 -16.64 8.98 14.77
C ARG A 85 -16.80 9.87 16.00
N ASN A 86 -16.62 9.34 17.21
CA ASN A 86 -16.76 10.12 18.44
C ASN A 86 -15.65 11.18 18.56
N ILE A 87 -14.42 10.83 18.21
CA ILE A 87 -13.30 11.78 18.12
C ILE A 87 -13.62 12.90 17.13
N MET A 88 -14.13 12.56 15.95
CA MET A 88 -14.49 13.57 14.95
C MET A 88 -15.65 14.46 15.39
N LYS A 89 -16.64 13.92 16.13
CA LYS A 89 -17.72 14.72 16.72
C LYS A 89 -17.17 15.71 17.76
N ALA A 90 -16.31 15.27 18.67
CA ALA A 90 -15.66 16.14 19.64
C ALA A 90 -14.80 17.20 18.96
N TYR A 91 -14.00 16.82 17.96
CA TYR A 91 -13.19 17.77 17.20
C TYR A 91 -14.04 18.85 16.51
N ARG A 92 -15.16 18.47 15.90
CA ARG A 92 -16.08 19.42 15.23
C ARG A 92 -16.81 20.35 16.20
N ARG A 93 -17.09 19.89 17.43
CA ARG A 93 -17.80 20.69 18.45
C ARG A 93 -16.87 21.63 19.22
N PHE A 94 -15.71 21.13 19.64
CA PHE A 94 -14.84 21.84 20.57
C PHE A 94 -13.65 22.53 19.88
N GLY A 95 -13.24 22.08 18.69
CA GLY A 95 -12.06 22.60 18.00
C GLY A 95 -10.72 22.26 18.69
N SER A 96 -10.75 21.33 19.64
CA SER A 96 -9.63 20.99 20.53
C SER A 96 -8.38 20.47 19.84
N ASN A 97 -7.24 20.68 20.52
CA ASN A 97 -5.95 20.17 20.09
C ASN A 97 -5.88 18.63 20.19
N ARG A 98 -4.96 18.01 19.45
CA ARG A 98 -4.76 16.55 19.46
C ARG A 98 -4.49 15.98 20.85
N TYR A 99 -3.77 16.71 21.70
CA TYR A 99 -3.44 16.28 23.06
C TYR A 99 -4.65 16.37 24.01
N GLU A 100 -5.43 17.44 23.89
CA GLU A 100 -6.67 17.62 24.65
C GLU A 100 -7.69 16.54 24.32
N LEU A 101 -7.83 16.18 23.03
CA LEU A 101 -8.70 15.08 22.64
C LEU A 101 -8.24 13.75 23.26
N VAL A 102 -6.94 13.49 23.30
CA VAL A 102 -6.42 12.27 23.95
C VAL A 102 -6.76 12.28 25.44
N LEU A 103 -6.54 13.40 26.14
CA LEU A 103 -6.87 13.52 27.55
C LEU A 103 -8.37 13.34 27.81
N LEU A 104 -9.21 13.95 26.99
CA LEU A 104 -10.68 13.85 27.07
C LEU A 104 -11.15 12.40 26.89
N PHE A 105 -10.56 11.67 25.94
CA PHE A 105 -10.98 10.30 25.61
C PHE A 105 -10.31 9.21 26.43
N LYS A 106 -9.19 9.51 27.08
CA LYS A 106 -8.46 8.59 27.96
C LYS A 106 -9.34 7.91 29.02
N PRO A 107 -10.21 8.63 29.78
CA PRO A 107 -11.09 7.98 30.74
C PRO A 107 -12.15 7.06 30.11
N TYR A 108 -12.56 7.32 28.86
CA TYR A 108 -13.63 6.55 28.20
C TYR A 108 -13.13 5.30 27.48
N TYR A 109 -11.95 5.35 26.86
CA TYR A 109 -11.45 4.27 26.00
C TYR A 109 -10.24 3.54 26.57
N LEU A 110 -9.63 4.04 27.65
CA LEU A 110 -8.47 3.43 28.32
C LEU A 110 -7.41 3.01 27.29
N ASP A 111 -7.11 1.71 27.17
CA ASP A 111 -6.10 1.16 26.26
C ASP A 111 -6.45 1.31 24.77
N LYS A 112 -7.73 1.53 24.45
CA LYS A 112 -8.21 1.75 23.08
C LYS A 112 -8.10 3.23 22.66
N THR A 113 -7.64 4.10 23.56
CA THR A 113 -7.47 5.52 23.27
C THR A 113 -6.36 5.71 22.21
N PRO A 114 -6.65 6.39 21.09
CA PRO A 114 -5.62 6.63 20.09
C PRO A 114 -4.53 7.54 20.62
N SER A 115 -3.29 7.32 20.17
CA SER A 115 -2.20 8.26 20.41
C SER A 115 -2.44 9.61 19.70
N PRO A 116 -1.78 10.71 20.11
CA PRO A 116 -1.91 12.01 19.45
C PRO A 116 -1.63 11.96 17.94
N ALA A 117 -0.61 11.20 17.51
CA ALA A 117 -0.33 11.01 16.08
C ALA A 117 -1.47 10.25 15.36
N THR A 118 -2.16 9.35 16.05
CA THR A 118 -3.30 8.63 15.51
C THR A 118 -4.52 9.56 15.35
N MET A 119 -4.71 10.53 16.27
CA MET A 119 -5.73 11.58 16.12
C MET A 119 -5.54 12.37 14.83
N ASP A 120 -4.31 12.80 14.53
CA ASP A 120 -4.00 13.53 13.29
C ASP A 120 -4.27 12.68 12.04
N ARG A 121 -3.93 11.39 12.09
CA ARG A 121 -4.24 10.44 11.01
C ARG A 121 -5.73 10.23 10.86
N ILE A 122 -6.51 10.18 11.95
CA ILE A 122 -7.98 10.11 11.92
C ILE A 122 -8.49 11.36 11.22
N LYS A 123 -8.09 12.55 11.68
CA LYS A 123 -8.47 13.84 11.09
C LYS A 123 -8.21 13.89 9.59
N LYS A 124 -7.05 13.42 9.12
CA LYS A 124 -6.70 13.38 7.68
C LYS A 124 -7.62 12.50 6.83
N ARG A 125 -8.25 11.47 7.42
CA ARG A 125 -9.14 10.54 6.70
C ARG A 125 -10.55 11.09 6.48
N TYR A 126 -10.98 12.06 7.28
CA TYR A 126 -12.31 12.64 7.19
C TYR A 126 -12.23 14.04 6.58
N PRO A 127 -13.03 14.35 5.54
CA PRO A 127 -13.08 15.70 5.00
C PRO A 127 -13.60 16.67 6.07
N LEU A 128 -12.89 17.78 6.24
CA LEU A 128 -13.24 18.88 7.14
C LEU A 128 -13.49 20.14 6.33
N ASN A 129 -14.49 20.92 6.74
CA ASN A 129 -14.77 22.21 6.13
C ASN A 129 -13.62 23.20 6.41
N PRO A 130 -13.36 24.19 5.55
CA PRO A 130 -12.25 25.14 5.73
C PRO A 130 -12.26 25.85 7.10
N ALA A 131 -13.43 26.22 7.61
CA ALA A 131 -13.60 26.81 8.93
C ALA A 131 -13.16 25.86 10.07
N GLN A 132 -13.35 24.55 9.89
CA GLN A 132 -12.99 23.51 10.85
C GLN A 132 -11.52 23.09 10.77
N LYS A 133 -10.77 23.58 9.77
CA LYS A 133 -9.33 23.36 9.66
C LYS A 133 -8.52 24.34 10.50
N LYS A 134 -9.08 25.53 10.79
CA LYS A 134 -8.44 26.54 11.64
C LYS A 134 -8.35 26.00 13.06
N ILE A 135 -7.12 25.86 13.57
CA ILE A 135 -6.87 25.49 14.96
C ILE A 135 -7.17 26.74 15.79
N ILE A 136 -8.20 26.66 16.62
CA ILE A 136 -8.48 27.68 17.61
C ILE A 136 -7.57 27.36 18.80
N LYS A 137 -6.46 28.08 18.96
CA LYS A 137 -5.71 28.04 20.21
C LYS A 137 -6.62 28.57 21.31
N ARG A 138 -6.86 27.76 22.35
CA ARG A 138 -7.61 28.19 23.54
C ARG A 138 -6.70 28.58 24.72
N TYR A 139 -5.40 28.73 24.44
CA TYR A 139 -4.35 29.34 25.25
C TYR A 139 -3.14 29.59 24.36
#